data_AF-A0A2I0WWZ7-F1
#
_entry.id   AF-A0A2I0WWZ7-F1
#
_cell.length_a   1.000
_cell.length_b   1.000
_cell.length_c   1.000
_cell.angle_alpha   90.00
_cell.angle_beta   90.00
_cell.angle_gamma   90.00
#
_symmetry.space_group_name_H-M   'P 1'
#
loop_
_entity.id
_entity.type
_entity.pdbx_description
1 polymer ?
#
loop_
_entity_poly.entity_id
_entity_poly.type
_entity_poly.pdbx_seq_one_letter_code
_entity_poly.pdbx_strand_id
1 'polypeptide(L)'
;MEVDGINVLSLFFDIGGAEVALHSLAIHLKAVVAVDISEVNRNIVRSWWEETNQKGTLIEVDDVQKLDGGKLKKFMRRIGGFDLVIGGSPRNNLPGSKRHSRDGLEASKQRNFTLLRRSRKMMEIRTEDK
;
A
#
# COMPACT_ATOMS: atom_id res chain seq x y z
N MET A 1 -11.75 20.91 16.24
CA MET A 1 -12.15 19.83 15.31
C MET A 1 -10.89 19.03 15.05
N GLU A 2 -10.69 17.93 15.77
CA GLU A 2 -9.53 17.07 15.58
C GLU A 2 -9.76 16.31 14.27
N VAL A 3 -8.94 16.58 13.25
CA VAL A 3 -9.01 15.83 12.00
C VAL A 3 -8.44 14.45 12.31
N ASP A 4 -9.30 13.42 12.31
CA ASP A 4 -9.03 12.07 12.83
C ASP A 4 -8.03 11.24 11.97
N GLY A 5 -7.11 11.93 11.28
CA GLY A 5 -6.14 11.37 10.34
C GLY A 5 -6.77 10.56 9.20
N ILE A 6 -5.92 9.87 8.45
CA ILE A 6 -6.35 8.92 7.42
C ILE A 6 -5.72 7.55 7.64
N ASN A 7 -6.47 6.52 7.25
CA ASN A 7 -5.97 5.15 7.15
C ASN A 7 -5.57 4.83 5.71
N VAL A 8 -4.32 4.42 5.51
CA VAL A 8 -3.73 4.20 4.18
C VAL A 8 -3.39 2.72 3.99
N LEU A 9 -3.79 2.15 2.86
CA LEU A 9 -3.25 0.88 2.35
C LEU A 9 -2.27 1.20 1.23
N SER A 10 -0.99 0.92 1.43
CA SER A 10 0.06 1.22 0.46
C SER A 10 0.63 -0.08 -0.11
N LEU A 11 0.39 -0.30 -1.41
CA LEU A 11 0.83 -1.48 -2.14
C LEU A 11 2.03 -1.11 -3.01
N PHE A 12 3.16 -1.81 -2.86
CA PHE A 12 4.39 -1.54 -3.62
C PHE A 12 4.88 -0.10 -3.42
N PHE A 13 5.06 0.29 -2.16
CA PHE A 13 5.40 1.66 -1.76
C PHE A 13 6.83 2.08 -2.11
N ASP A 14 7.67 1.13 -2.55
CA ASP A 14 9.07 1.34 -2.91
C ASP A 14 9.83 1.98 -1.73
N ILE A 15 10.16 3.28 -1.81
CA ILE A 15 10.85 4.02 -0.75
C ILE A 15 9.91 4.83 0.17
N GLY A 16 8.58 4.71 0.03
CA GLY A 16 7.60 5.40 0.87
C GLY A 16 7.26 6.82 0.44
N GLY A 17 7.40 7.14 -0.85
CA GLY A 17 7.24 8.51 -1.34
C GLY A 17 5.82 9.09 -1.15
N ALA A 18 4.80 8.25 -1.13
CA ALA A 18 3.42 8.69 -0.93
C ALA A 18 3.16 9.06 0.54
N GLU A 19 3.69 8.28 1.47
CA GLU A 19 3.64 8.49 2.90
C GLU A 19 4.39 9.77 3.30
N VAL A 20 5.58 9.97 2.71
CA VAL A 20 6.35 11.20 2.85
C VAL A 20 5.56 12.39 2.33
N ALA A 21 4.93 12.30 1.16
CA ALA A 21 4.14 13.39 0.59
C ALA A 21 2.93 13.75 1.47
N LEU A 22 2.20 12.75 1.97
CA LEU A 22 1.09 12.96 2.90
C LEU A 22 1.55 13.64 4.19
N HIS A 23 2.70 13.22 4.73
CA HIS A 23 3.30 13.86 5.90
C HIS A 23 3.71 15.32 5.61
N SER A 24 4.33 15.60 4.45
CA SER A 24 4.69 16.96 4.03
C SER A 24 3.47 17.87 3.83
N LEU A 25 2.30 17.31 3.51
CA LEU A 25 1.03 18.03 3.45
C LEU A 25 0.37 18.22 4.82
N ALA A 26 1.05 17.87 5.91
CA ALA A 26 0.54 17.89 7.28
C ALA A 26 -0.74 17.04 7.47
N ILE A 27 -0.93 16.02 6.64
CA ILE A 27 -2.01 15.05 6.80
C ILE A 27 -1.58 14.01 7.82
N HIS A 28 -2.33 13.90 8.92
CA HIS A 28 -2.03 12.92 9.96
C HIS A 28 -2.27 11.48 9.46
N LEU A 29 -1.24 10.64 9.52
CA LEU A 29 -1.32 9.22 9.19
C LEU A 29 -1.72 8.43 10.44
N LYS A 30 -3.00 8.05 10.54
CA LYS A 30 -3.56 7.32 11.69
C LYS A 30 -3.15 5.85 11.68
N ALA A 31 -3.28 5.20 10.52
CA ALA A 31 -2.76 3.87 10.30
C ALA A 31 -2.26 3.71 8.87
N VAL A 32 -1.11 3.06 8.69
CA VAL A 32 -0.56 2.72 7.38
C VAL A 32 -0.31 1.22 7.33
N VAL A 33 -0.96 0.53 6.41
CA VAL A 33 -0.65 -0.87 6.07
C VAL A 33 0.23 -0.84 4.83
N ALA A 34 1.53 -1.07 5.03
CA ALA A 34 2.56 -1.00 4.01
C ALA A 34 2.90 -2.42 3.51
N VAL A 35 2.72 -2.67 2.21
CA VAL A 35 2.89 -3.99 1.60
C VAL A 35 4.03 -3.95 0.58
N ASP A 36 5.16 -4.59 0.89
CA ASP A 36 6.30 -4.70 -0.02
C ASP A 36 7.10 -5.98 0.30
N ILE A 37 7.63 -6.63 -0.74
CA ILE A 37 8.43 -7.85 -0.64
C ILE A 37 9.87 -7.59 -0.20
N SER A 38 10.41 -6.43 -0.55
CA SER A 38 11.76 -6.01 -0.20
C SER A 38 11.85 -5.62 1.27
N GLU A 39 12.65 -6.37 2.03
CA GLU A 39 12.95 -6.02 3.42
C GLU A 39 13.69 -4.69 3.53
N VAL A 40 14.50 -4.35 2.53
CA VAL A 40 15.21 -3.06 2.48
C VAL A 40 14.21 -1.91 2.42
N ASN A 41 13.19 -2.02 1.58
CA ASN A 41 12.13 -1.01 1.44
C ASN A 41 11.34 -0.86 2.75
N ARG A 42 10.97 -2.01 3.35
CA ARG A 42 10.31 -2.07 4.65
C ARG A 42 11.14 -1.40 5.76
N ASN A 43 12.44 -1.64 5.81
CA ASN A 43 13.33 -0.99 6.76
C ASN A 43 13.42 0.53 6.53
N ILE A 44 13.47 0.99 5.27
CA ILE A 44 13.48 2.43 4.95
C ILE A 44 12.21 3.12 5.49
N VAL A 45 11.03 2.56 5.22
CA VAL A 45 9.78 3.14 5.73
C VAL A 45 9.70 3.08 7.25
N ARG A 46 10.19 2.00 7.88
CA ARG A 46 10.24 1.91 9.35
C ARG A 46 11.14 2.98 9.95
N SER A 47 12.36 3.14 9.44
CA SER A 47 13.29 4.18 9.89
C SER A 47 12.68 5.57 9.73
N TRP A 48 12.10 5.87 8.57
CA TRP A 48 11.42 7.14 8.34
C TRP A 48 10.25 7.36 9.31
N TRP A 49 9.46 6.32 9.61
CA TRP A 49 8.34 6.39 10.54
C TRP A 49 8.78 6.77 11.96
N GLU A 50 9.89 6.17 12.41
CA GLU A 50 10.49 6.45 13.72
C GLU A 50 11.15 7.83 13.76
N GLU A 51 11.93 8.20 12.73
CA GLU A 51 12.63 9.49 12.64
C GLU A 51 11.66 10.68 12.60
N THR A 52 10.53 10.55 11.91
CA THR A 52 9.48 11.58 11.88
C THR A 52 8.53 11.51 13.09
N ASN A 53 8.76 10.59 14.02
CA ASN A 53 8.04 10.43 15.28
C ASN A 53 6.51 10.32 15.09
N GLN A 54 6.10 9.61 14.03
CA GLN A 54 4.68 9.41 13.70
C GLN A 54 3.93 8.80 14.88
N LYS A 55 2.73 9.31 15.17
CA LYS A 55 1.89 8.84 16.30
C LYS A 55 0.89 7.75 15.92
N GLY A 56 0.70 7.51 14.63
CA GLY A 56 -0.17 6.46 14.14
C GLY A 56 0.43 5.06 14.25
N THR A 57 -0.24 4.09 13.63
CA THR A 57 0.21 2.70 13.56
C THR A 57 0.77 2.36 12.18
N LEU A 58 2.02 1.91 12.11
CA LEU A 58 2.58 1.27 10.93
C LEU A 58 2.40 -0.26 11.03
N ILE A 59 1.84 -0.88 10.00
CA ILE A 59 1.67 -2.32 9.87
C ILE A 59 2.33 -2.77 8.58
N GLU A 60 3.39 -3.55 8.69
CA GLU A 60 4.13 -4.05 7.54
C GLU A 60 3.64 -5.44 7.12
N VAL A 61 3.50 -5.66 5.82
CA VAL A 61 3.18 -6.96 5.23
C VAL A 61 4.23 -7.24 4.16
N ASP A 62 4.89 -8.39 4.29
CA ASP A 62 6.05 -8.77 3.49
C ASP A 62 5.71 -9.41 2.15
N ASP A 63 4.44 -9.71 1.87
CA ASP A 63 4.02 -10.18 0.55
C ASP A 63 2.54 -9.84 0.31
N VAL A 64 2.26 -9.30 -0.88
CA VAL A 64 0.89 -9.05 -1.33
C VAL A 64 0.05 -10.32 -1.40
N GLN A 65 0.67 -11.49 -1.62
CA GLN A 65 -0.02 -12.77 -1.60
C GLN A 65 -0.56 -13.13 -0.21
N LYS A 66 0.03 -12.58 0.87
CA LYS A 66 -0.46 -12.72 2.24
C LYS A 66 -1.60 -11.74 2.55
N LEU A 67 -1.94 -10.85 1.62
CA LEU A 67 -3.04 -9.91 1.74
C LEU A 67 -4.31 -10.50 1.11
N ASP A 68 -4.83 -11.58 1.70
CA ASP A 68 -6.12 -12.13 1.30
C ASP A 68 -7.31 -11.31 1.87
N GLY A 69 -8.52 -11.61 1.42
CA GLY A 69 -9.73 -10.91 1.88
C GLY A 69 -9.99 -11.07 3.38
N GLY A 70 -9.57 -12.18 4.00
CA GLY A 70 -9.71 -12.41 5.44
C GLY A 70 -8.76 -11.53 6.25
N LYS A 71 -7.51 -11.43 5.81
CA LYS A 71 -6.48 -10.59 6.40
C LYS A 71 -6.80 -9.10 6.21
N LEU A 72 -7.31 -8.71 5.05
CA LEU A 72 -7.79 -7.35 4.82
C LEU A 72 -8.95 -6.99 5.75
N LYS A 73 -9.96 -7.86 5.88
CA LYS A 73 -11.05 -7.68 6.85
C LYS A 73 -10.53 -7.57 8.28
N LYS A 74 -9.49 -8.32 8.65
CA LYS A 74 -8.85 -8.21 9.98
C LYS A 74 -8.22 -6.84 10.19
N PHE A 75 -7.53 -6.28 9.19
CA PHE A 75 -7.01 -4.92 9.27
C PHE A 75 -8.13 -3.90 9.36
N MET A 76 -9.17 -3.99 8.52
CA MET A 76 -10.31 -3.07 8.56
C MET A 76 -11.00 -3.08 9.93
N ARG A 77 -11.21 -4.25 10.54
CA ARG A 77 -11.75 -4.35 11.91
C ARG A 77 -10.83 -3.71 12.97
N ARG A 78 -9.51 -3.75 12.76
CA ARG A 78 -8.54 -3.21 13.70
C ARG A 78 -8.40 -1.69 13.60
N ILE A 79 -8.44 -1.13 12.39
CA ILE A 79 -8.11 0.29 12.15
C ILE A 79 -9.32 1.15 11.75
N GLY A 80 -10.47 0.54 11.46
CA GLY A 80 -11.71 1.25 11.06
C GLY A 80 -11.93 1.35 9.55
N GLY A 81 -11.17 0.60 8.74
CA GLY A 81 -11.21 0.66 7.28
C GLY A 81 -10.09 1.50 6.68
N PHE A 82 -10.06 1.61 5.35
CA PHE A 82 -9.09 2.44 4.63
C PHE A 82 -9.80 3.63 3.98
N ASP A 83 -9.16 4.79 4.03
CA ASP A 83 -9.64 6.03 3.40
C ASP A 83 -8.91 6.28 2.08
N LEU A 84 -7.67 5.79 1.99
CA LEU A 84 -6.83 5.89 0.79
C LEU A 84 -6.14 4.56 0.50
N VAL A 85 -6.23 4.12 -0.75
CA VAL A 85 -5.46 2.97 -1.25
C VAL A 85 -4.50 3.48 -2.32
N ILE A 86 -3.21 3.33 -2.07
CA ILE A 86 -2.13 3.75 -2.96
C ILE A 86 -1.46 2.49 -3.50
N GLY A 87 -1.13 2.50 -4.79
CA GLY A 87 -0.53 1.35 -5.46
C GLY A 87 0.49 1.76 -6.51
N GLY A 88 1.75 1.37 -6.31
CA GLY A 88 2.79 1.41 -7.32
C GLY A 88 2.71 0.23 -8.28
N SER A 89 3.39 0.33 -9.43
CA SER A 89 3.63 -0.84 -10.28
C SER A 89 4.80 -1.64 -9.70
N PRO A 90 4.65 -2.93 -9.34
CA PRO A 90 5.79 -3.72 -8.86
C PRO A 90 6.88 -3.77 -9.94
N ARG A 91 8.10 -3.32 -9.59
CA ARG A 91 9.26 -3.48 -10.44
C ARG A 91 9.64 -4.96 -10.51
N ASN A 92 9.40 -5.60 -11.65
CA ASN A 92 10.20 -6.77 -12.01
C ASN A 92 11.64 -6.29 -12.21
N ASN A 93 12.61 -7.06 -11.72
CA ASN A 93 14.04 -6.76 -11.78
C ASN A 93 14.60 -6.87 -13.22
N LEU A 94 14.11 -6.05 -14.14
CA LEU A 94 14.72 -5.81 -15.45
C LEU A 94 15.51 -4.51 -15.33
N PRO A 95 16.85 -4.56 -15.12
CA PRO A 95 17.66 -3.40 -15.37
C PRO A 95 17.40 -2.94 -16.81
N GLY A 96 17.24 -1.64 -17.00
CA GLY A 96 16.89 -0.98 -18.26
C GLY A 96 17.98 -1.11 -19.32
N SER A 97 18.21 -2.33 -19.80
CA SER A 97 19.15 -2.61 -20.87
C SER A 97 18.76 -3.85 -21.67
N LYS A 98 17.51 -3.95 -22.16
CA LYS A 98 17.24 -4.44 -23.53
C LYS A 98 15.95 -3.81 -24.08
N ARG A 99 16.15 -2.87 -25.01
CA ARG A 99 15.17 -2.59 -26.08
C ARG A 99 14.96 -3.93 -26.82
N HIS A 100 13.71 -4.33 -27.03
CA HIS A 100 13.26 -5.55 -27.73
C HIS A 100 13.37 -6.87 -26.94
N SER A 101 12.27 -7.36 -26.36
CA SER A 101 11.35 -8.29 -27.04
C SER A 101 10.05 -8.40 -26.25
N ARG A 102 8.93 -8.34 -26.97
CA ARG A 102 7.57 -8.56 -26.44
C ARG A 102 7.46 -10.05 -26.15
N ASP A 103 7.23 -10.44 -24.90
CA ASP A 103 6.49 -11.66 -24.52
C ASP A 103 6.45 -11.95 -23.00
N GLY A 104 7.14 -11.18 -22.15
CA GLY A 104 7.06 -11.35 -20.68
C GLY A 104 6.08 -10.43 -19.94
N LEU A 105 5.35 -9.55 -20.64
CA LEU A 105 4.75 -8.34 -20.06
C LEU A 105 3.25 -8.46 -19.69
N GLU A 106 2.56 -9.48 -20.18
CA GLU A 106 1.10 -9.61 -20.03
C GLU A 106 0.70 -10.09 -18.63
N ALA A 107 1.33 -11.15 -18.10
CA ALA A 107 0.90 -11.78 -16.85
C ALA A 107 1.13 -10.91 -15.59
N SER A 108 2.17 -10.09 -15.54
CA SER A 108 2.42 -9.17 -14.42
C SER A 108 1.46 -7.98 -14.47
N LYS A 109 1.23 -7.39 -15.64
CA LYS A 109 0.22 -6.34 -15.86
C LYS A 109 -1.18 -6.84 -15.47
N GLN A 110 -1.57 -8.04 -15.90
CA GLN A 110 -2.88 -8.62 -15.58
C GLN A 110 -3.09 -8.81 -14.07
N ARG A 111 -2.05 -9.29 -13.35
CA ARG A 111 -2.10 -9.50 -11.89
C ARG A 111 -2.20 -8.19 -11.12
N ASN A 112 -1.43 -7.18 -11.52
CA ASN A 112 -1.46 -5.85 -10.89
C ASN A 112 -2.81 -5.15 -11.10
N PHE A 113 -3.35 -5.24 -12.31
CA PHE A 113 -4.68 -4.72 -12.63
C PHE A 113 -5.78 -5.47 -11.88
N THR A 114 -5.60 -6.78 -11.64
CA THR A 114 -6.54 -7.59 -10.85
C THR A 114 -6.52 -7.22 -9.38
N LEU A 115 -5.36 -6.96 -8.78
CA LEU A 115 -5.24 -6.51 -7.39
C LEU A 115 -5.86 -5.12 -7.19
N LEU A 116 -5.59 -4.18 -8.10
CA LEU A 116 -6.22 -2.85 -8.08
C LEU A 116 -7.74 -2.91 -8.29
N ARG A 117 -8.21 -3.77 -9.20
CA ARG A 117 -9.65 -4.02 -9.39
C ARG A 117 -10.29 -4.68 -8.17
N ARG A 118 -9.58 -5.60 -7.50
CA ARG A 118 -10.04 -6.27 -6.28
C ARG A 118 -10.10 -5.32 -5.09
N SER A 119 -9.08 -4.47 -4.90
CA SER A 119 -9.11 -3.45 -3.86
C SER A 119 -10.23 -2.44 -4.11
N ARG A 120 -10.43 -1.99 -5.37
CA ARG A 120 -11.58 -1.13 -5.73
C ARG A 120 -12.92 -1.79 -5.41
N LYS A 121 -13.13 -3.05 -5.83
CA LYS A 121 -14.38 -3.78 -5.55
C LYS A 121 -14.61 -4.02 -4.06
N MET A 122 -13.55 -4.23 -3.27
CA MET A 122 -13.67 -4.34 -1.80
C MET A 122 -14.00 -3.00 -1.12
N MET A 123 -13.58 -1.88 -1.71
CA MET A 123 -13.96 -0.53 -1.25
C MET A 123 -15.40 -0.16 -1.66
N GLU A 124 -15.89 -0.68 -2.80
CA GLU A 124 -17.28 -0.51 -3.27
C GLU A 124 -18.31 -1.26 -2.39
N ILE A 125 -17.95 -2.37 -1.72
CA ILE A 125 -18.85 -3.08 -0.78
C ILE A 125 -19.26 -2.19 0.42
N ARG A 126 -18.51 -1.11 0.68
CA ARG A 126 -18.81 -0.14 1.75
C ARG A 126 -20.09 0.69 1.48
N THR A 127 -20.67 0.66 0.28
CA THR A 127 -21.86 1.47 -0.04
C THR A 127 -23.20 0.75 0.02
N GLU A 128 -23.25 -0.58 0.20
CA GLU A 128 -24.50 -1.35 0.16
C GLU A 128 -25.01 -1.82 1.54
N ASP A 129 -24.21 -1.72 2.61
CA ASP A 129 -24.60 -2.09 3.98
C ASP A 129 -25.00 -0.86 4.84
N LYS A 130 -25.80 0.06 4.28
CA LYS A 130 -26.46 1.15 5.03
C LYS A 130 -27.97 1.02 5.00
#